data_AF-A0A7M2AD94-F1
#
_entry.id   AF-A0A7M2AD94-F1
#
_cell.length_a   1.000
_cell.length_b   1.000
_cell.length_c   1.000
_cell.angle_alpha   90.00
_cell.angle_beta   90.00
_cell.angle_gamma   90.00
#
_symmetry.space_group_name_H-M   'P 1'
#
loop_
_entity.id
_entity.type
_entity.pdbx_description
1 polymer ?
#
loop_
_entity_poly.entity_id
_entity_poly.type
_entity_poly.pdbx_seq_one_letter_code
_entity_poly.pdbx_strand_id
1 'polypeptide(L)'
;MAMTNEELRTDTAQLAERLRQIRIEQGRNPDPEPRPNVVDIPLSKALVDRLQPLKVIAVKYAGVLASGQVTRIDVSKLAKYEEAAKVLRYSKGFWCGLHALGAGAFLQIIKSVNEAIDSGTTEELDINGLMRKVHFSIGLMTKDSALSHDIKDYEKEHGRGAAVMAEEDVDTAIAEVLPEINEYEEDDRYE
;
A
#
# COMPACT_ATOMS: atom_id res chain seq x y z
N MET A 1 6.97 -8.01 -33.48
CA MET A 1 7.11 -9.44 -33.15
C MET A 1 7.15 -9.55 -31.64
N ALA A 2 6.38 -10.45 -31.03
CA ALA A 2 6.42 -10.64 -29.59
C ALA A 2 7.74 -11.33 -29.21
N MET A 3 8.41 -10.86 -28.15
CA MET A 3 9.59 -11.53 -27.62
C MET A 3 9.25 -12.95 -27.20
N THR A 4 10.20 -13.85 -27.42
CA THR A 4 10.14 -15.22 -26.94
C THR A 4 10.37 -15.28 -25.43
N ASN A 5 9.91 -16.35 -24.78
CA ASN A 5 10.13 -16.56 -23.35
C ASN A 5 11.62 -16.65 -22.98
N GLU A 6 12.49 -17.01 -23.92
CA GLU A 6 13.93 -17.15 -23.70
C GLU A 6 14.65 -15.81 -23.74
N GLU A 7 14.23 -14.92 -24.65
CA GLU A 7 14.67 -13.52 -24.69
C GLU A 7 14.26 -12.80 -23.40
N LEU A 8 13.01 -12.98 -22.94
CA LEU A 8 12.53 -12.41 -21.67
C LEU A 8 13.36 -12.84 -20.46
N ARG A 9 13.74 -14.12 -20.38
CA ARG A 9 14.59 -14.63 -19.28
C ARG A 9 15.98 -14.03 -19.31
N THR A 10 16.55 -13.91 -20.50
CA THR A 10 17.89 -13.33 -20.71
C THR A 10 17.90 -11.86 -20.30
N ASP A 11 16.91 -11.09 -20.74
CA ASP A 11 16.78 -9.67 -20.40
C ASP A 11 16.59 -9.48 -18.89
N THR A 12 15.78 -10.33 -18.26
CA THR A 12 15.56 -10.27 -16.81
C THR A 12 16.84 -10.53 -16.03
N ALA A 13 17.64 -11.53 -16.44
CA ALA A 13 18.91 -11.83 -15.81
C ALA A 13 19.94 -10.70 -15.99
N GLN A 14 19.98 -10.09 -17.18
CA GLN A 14 20.86 -8.95 -17.45
C GLN A 14 20.47 -7.71 -16.63
N LEU A 15 19.18 -7.44 -16.48
CA LEU A 15 18.68 -6.36 -15.63
C LEU A 15 18.97 -6.61 -14.16
N ALA A 16 18.77 -7.83 -13.67
CA ALA A 16 19.08 -8.23 -12.30
C ALA A 16 20.58 -8.04 -12.00
N GLU A 17 21.46 -8.49 -12.90
CA GLU A 17 22.90 -8.34 -12.72
C GLU A 17 23.34 -6.88 -12.80
N ARG A 18 22.74 -6.06 -13.69
CA ARG A 18 22.99 -4.61 -13.72
C ARG A 18 22.61 -3.94 -12.41
N LEU A 19 21.43 -4.25 -11.87
CA LEU A 19 21.00 -3.74 -10.56
C LEU A 19 21.97 -4.15 -9.44
N ARG A 20 22.41 -5.41 -9.46
CA ARG A 20 23.38 -5.94 -8.52
C ARG A 20 24.72 -5.18 -8.58
N GLN A 21 25.25 -4.94 -9.78
CA GLN A 21 26.49 -4.17 -9.97
C GLN A 21 26.34 -2.72 -9.51
N ILE A 22 25.21 -2.07 -9.81
CA ILE A 22 24.92 -0.71 -9.33
C ILE A 22 24.93 -0.67 -7.79
N ARG A 23 24.32 -1.66 -7.12
CA ARG A 23 24.35 -1.75 -5.65
C ARG A 23 25.77 -1.94 -5.12
N ILE A 24 26.58 -2.81 -5.74
CA ILE A 24 28.00 -3.00 -5.36
C ILE A 24 28.80 -1.71 -5.53
N GLU A 25 28.65 -1.01 -6.66
CA GLU A 25 29.33 0.27 -6.93
C GLU A 25 28.96 1.35 -5.91
N GLN A 26 27.72 1.32 -5.42
CA GLN A 26 27.22 2.19 -4.36
C GLN A 26 27.60 1.73 -2.94
N GLY A 27 28.36 0.64 -2.80
CA GLY A 27 28.74 0.05 -1.51
C GLY A 27 27.60 -0.60 -0.74
N ARG A 28 26.52 -0.98 -1.45
CA ARG A 28 25.27 -1.52 -0.90
C ARG A 28 25.24 -3.05 -0.99
N ASN A 29 24.36 -3.68 -0.22
CA ASN A 29 24.12 -5.11 -0.32
C ASN A 29 23.61 -5.45 -1.75
N PRO A 30 24.32 -6.30 -2.52
CA PRO A 30 23.90 -6.72 -3.86
C PRO A 30 22.56 -7.46 -3.87
N ASP A 31 22.24 -8.13 -2.77
CA ASP A 31 21.10 -9.04 -2.63
C ASP A 31 20.31 -8.63 -1.36
N PRO A 32 19.47 -7.58 -1.41
CA PRO A 32 18.75 -7.09 -0.24
C PRO A 32 17.77 -8.14 0.30
N GLU A 33 17.63 -8.16 1.63
CA GLU A 33 16.64 -9.01 2.27
C GLU A 33 15.21 -8.48 1.99
N PRO A 34 14.20 -9.37 1.93
CA PRO A 34 12.82 -8.93 1.86
C PRO A 34 12.47 -8.07 3.07
N ARG A 35 11.61 -7.06 2.86
CA ARG A 35 11.10 -6.27 3.98
C ARG A 35 10.44 -7.17 5.02
N PRO A 36 10.75 -6.98 6.31
CA PRO A 36 10.16 -7.80 7.36
C PRO A 36 8.69 -7.43 7.57
N ASN A 37 7.89 -8.43 7.93
CA ASN A 37 6.50 -8.23 8.32
C ASN A 37 6.43 -8.18 9.85
N VAL A 38 6.40 -6.97 10.41
CA VAL A 38 6.49 -6.73 11.86
C VAL A 38 5.13 -6.47 12.51
N VAL A 39 4.08 -6.20 11.73
CA VAL A 39 2.74 -5.87 12.24
C VAL A 39 1.90 -7.14 12.36
N ASP A 40 1.56 -7.49 13.60
CA ASP A 40 0.73 -8.67 13.90
C ASP A 40 -0.73 -8.52 13.43
N ILE A 41 -1.42 -9.65 13.32
CA ILE A 41 -2.79 -9.74 12.80
C ILE A 41 -3.83 -8.93 13.61
N PRO A 42 -3.79 -8.85 14.96
CA PRO A 42 -4.75 -8.05 15.71
C PRO A 42 -4.70 -6.56 15.33
N LEU A 43 -3.49 -6.00 15.27
CA LEU A 43 -3.27 -4.61 14.82
C LEU A 43 -3.63 -4.46 13.34
N SER A 44 -3.23 -5.42 12.50
CA SER A 44 -3.54 -5.41 11.07
C SER A 44 -5.03 -5.34 10.80
N LYS A 45 -5.82 -6.17 11.51
CA LYS A 45 -7.28 -6.17 11.42
C LYS A 45 -7.88 -4.83 11.86
N ALA A 46 -7.39 -4.25 12.96
CA ALA A 46 -7.86 -2.95 13.42
C ALA A 46 -7.56 -1.85 12.41
N LEU A 47 -6.39 -1.86 11.77
CA LEU A 47 -6.01 -0.92 10.72
C LEU A 47 -6.88 -1.07 9.46
N VAL A 48 -7.21 -2.30 9.05
CA VAL A 48 -8.18 -2.56 7.97
C VAL A 48 -9.53 -1.92 8.27
N ASP A 49 -9.99 -2.03 9.52
CA ASP A 49 -11.23 -1.42 9.98
C ASP A 49 -11.12 0.13 9.95
N ARG A 50 -10.00 0.68 10.40
CA ARG A 50 -9.69 2.11 10.38
C ARG A 50 -9.60 2.71 8.97
N LEU A 51 -9.24 1.90 7.96
CA LEU A 51 -9.15 2.29 6.55
C LEU A 51 -10.48 2.20 5.79
N GLN A 52 -11.55 1.60 6.34
CA GLN A 52 -12.84 1.51 5.64
C GLN A 52 -13.44 2.87 5.23
N PRO A 53 -13.34 3.95 6.04
CA PRO A 53 -13.76 5.27 5.59
C PRO A 53 -12.99 5.78 4.37
N LEU A 54 -11.71 5.44 4.22
CA LEU A 54 -10.92 5.83 3.04
C LEU A 54 -11.48 5.16 1.77
N LYS A 55 -11.89 3.89 1.85
CA LYS A 55 -12.58 3.21 0.74
C LYS A 55 -13.85 3.95 0.32
N VAL A 56 -14.65 4.43 1.27
CA VAL A 56 -15.86 5.21 0.96
C VAL A 56 -15.50 6.51 0.22
N ILE A 57 -14.42 7.17 0.62
CA ILE A 57 -13.90 8.35 -0.09
C ILE A 57 -13.48 7.97 -1.50
N ALA A 58 -12.78 6.85 -1.69
CA ALA A 58 -12.36 6.36 -3.00
C ALA A 58 -13.54 6.08 -3.94
N VAL A 59 -14.61 5.44 -3.45
CA VAL A 59 -15.84 5.21 -4.22
C VAL A 59 -16.47 6.53 -4.66
N LYS A 60 -16.57 7.52 -3.75
CA LYS A 60 -17.10 8.84 -4.09
C LYS A 60 -16.23 9.55 -5.13
N TYR A 61 -14.91 9.46 -4.97
CA TYR A 61 -13.96 10.07 -5.90
C TYR A 61 -14.01 9.45 -7.29
N ALA A 62 -14.18 8.11 -7.39
CA ALA A 62 -14.43 7.45 -8.67
C ALA A 62 -15.69 8.02 -9.36
N GLY A 63 -16.75 8.33 -8.60
CA GLY A 63 -17.94 8.99 -9.13
C GLY A 63 -17.67 10.40 -9.69
N VAL A 64 -16.82 11.18 -9.02
CA VAL A 64 -16.38 12.50 -9.49
C VAL A 64 -15.60 12.37 -10.80
N LEU A 65 -14.62 11.47 -10.87
CA LEU A 65 -13.86 11.21 -12.10
C LEU A 65 -14.78 10.72 -13.24
N ALA A 66 -15.75 9.84 -12.95
CA ALA A 66 -16.70 9.33 -13.94
C ALA A 66 -17.61 10.41 -14.52
N SER A 67 -17.85 11.50 -13.78
CA SER A 67 -18.56 12.68 -14.30
C SER A 67 -17.69 13.60 -15.17
N GLY A 68 -16.43 13.23 -15.41
CA GLY A 68 -15.46 14.04 -16.14
C GLY A 68 -14.87 15.19 -15.31
N GLN A 69 -15.09 15.18 -14.00
CA GLN A 69 -14.62 16.24 -13.11
C GLN A 69 -13.30 15.85 -12.45
N VAL A 70 -12.40 16.83 -12.35
CA VAL A 70 -11.18 16.75 -11.55
C VAL A 70 -11.36 17.70 -10.36
N THR A 71 -11.11 17.23 -9.16
CA THR A 71 -11.33 17.99 -7.92
C THR A 71 -10.15 17.81 -6.98
N ARG A 72 -9.73 18.93 -6.39
CA ARG A 72 -8.71 18.96 -5.34
C ARG A 72 -9.25 18.29 -4.08
N ILE A 73 -8.45 17.41 -3.49
CA ILE A 73 -8.72 16.82 -2.18
C ILE A 73 -7.71 17.34 -1.17
N ASP A 74 -8.18 17.76 -0.02
CA ASP A 74 -7.32 18.13 1.11
C ASP A 74 -6.69 16.87 1.72
N VAL A 75 -5.47 16.56 1.29
CA VAL A 75 -4.69 15.40 1.75
C VAL A 75 -4.31 15.47 3.22
N SER A 76 -4.28 16.66 3.82
CA SER A 76 -3.97 16.81 5.25
C SER A 76 -5.02 16.10 6.12
N LYS A 77 -6.28 16.07 5.66
CA LYS A 77 -7.38 15.34 6.32
C LYS A 77 -7.28 13.82 6.17
N LEU A 78 -6.38 13.34 5.31
CA LEU A 78 -6.16 11.92 5.06
C LEU A 78 -4.89 11.38 5.74
N ALA A 79 -4.14 12.23 6.45
CA ALA A 79 -2.87 11.86 7.09
C ALA A 79 -2.99 10.62 7.98
N LYS A 80 -4.06 10.50 8.76
CA LYS A 80 -4.33 9.31 9.60
C LYS A 80 -4.51 8.01 8.81
N TYR A 81 -5.02 8.10 7.58
CA TYR A 81 -5.17 6.94 6.71
C TYR A 81 -3.85 6.60 6.02
N GLU A 82 -3.02 7.61 5.75
CA GLU A 82 -1.66 7.40 5.24
C GLU A 82 -0.79 6.68 6.27
N GLU A 83 -0.82 7.10 7.53
CA GLU A 83 -0.14 6.40 8.62
C GLU A 83 -0.66 4.98 8.81
N ALA A 84 -1.98 4.79 8.85
CA ALA A 84 -2.59 3.47 8.98
C ALA A 84 -2.21 2.54 7.81
N ALA A 85 -2.20 3.05 6.57
CA ALA A 85 -1.80 2.28 5.40
C ALA A 85 -0.30 1.96 5.41
N LYS A 86 0.54 2.90 5.86
CA LYS A 86 1.98 2.69 6.04
C LYS A 86 2.24 1.55 7.02
N VAL A 87 1.63 1.58 8.20
CA VAL A 87 1.80 0.52 9.20
C VAL A 87 1.28 -0.82 8.66
N LEU A 88 0.07 -0.83 8.09
CA LEU A 88 -0.55 -2.06 7.57
C LEU A 88 0.26 -2.73 6.44
N ARG A 89 1.09 -1.98 5.71
CA ARG A 89 1.98 -2.55 4.67
C ARG A 89 2.97 -3.57 5.22
N TYR A 90 3.32 -3.46 6.51
CA TYR A 90 4.22 -4.37 7.22
C TYR A 90 3.47 -5.51 7.93
N SER A 91 2.21 -5.77 7.55
CA SER A 91 1.39 -6.84 8.12
C SER A 91 1.97 -8.23 7.84
N LYS A 92 1.91 -9.10 8.85
CA LYS A 92 2.12 -10.55 8.67
C LYS A 92 1.02 -11.22 7.85
N GLY A 93 -0.14 -10.58 7.71
CA GLY A 93 -1.26 -11.06 6.90
C GLY A 93 -1.12 -10.63 5.45
N PHE A 94 -1.15 -11.60 4.53
CA PHE A 94 -1.02 -11.31 3.10
C PHE A 94 -2.18 -10.44 2.59
N TRP A 95 -3.42 -10.76 2.99
CA TRP A 95 -4.59 -10.00 2.55
C TRP A 95 -4.67 -8.63 3.22
N CYS A 96 -4.21 -8.54 4.48
CA CYS A 96 -4.03 -7.27 5.17
C CYS A 96 -3.03 -6.37 4.44
N GLY A 97 -1.89 -6.90 4.00
CA GLY A 97 -0.91 -6.17 3.19
C GLY A 97 -1.46 -5.71 1.83
N LEU A 98 -2.26 -6.55 1.16
CA LEU A 98 -2.97 -6.15 -0.08
C LEU A 98 -3.94 -4.99 0.15
N HIS A 99 -4.61 -4.96 1.31
CA HIS A 99 -5.50 -3.84 1.67
C HIS A 99 -4.72 -2.52 1.79
N ALA A 100 -3.54 -2.56 2.45
CA ALA A 100 -2.64 -1.41 2.53
C ALA A 100 -2.19 -0.92 1.14
N LEU A 101 -1.90 -1.84 0.21
CA LEU A 101 -1.55 -1.46 -1.16
C LEU A 101 -2.69 -0.72 -1.86
N GLY A 102 -3.94 -1.16 -1.66
CA GLY A 102 -5.13 -0.47 -2.17
C GLY A 102 -5.26 0.96 -1.62
N ALA A 103 -5.12 1.11 -0.30
CA ALA A 103 -5.18 2.40 0.38
C ALA A 103 -4.05 3.34 -0.07
N GLY A 104 -2.81 2.86 -0.10
CA GLY A 104 -1.64 3.61 -0.53
C GLY A 104 -1.74 4.05 -2.00
N ALA A 105 -2.16 3.14 -2.89
CA ALA A 105 -2.38 3.47 -4.30
C ALA A 105 -3.43 4.58 -4.48
N PHE A 106 -4.53 4.53 -3.73
CA PHE A 106 -5.55 5.58 -3.79
C PHE A 106 -5.02 6.94 -3.30
N LEU A 107 -4.30 6.96 -2.19
CA LEU A 107 -3.67 8.19 -1.66
C LEU A 107 -2.68 8.79 -2.66
N GLN A 108 -1.87 7.95 -3.32
CA GLN A 108 -0.93 8.39 -4.35
C GLN A 108 -1.65 8.98 -5.57
N ILE A 109 -2.76 8.37 -6.01
CA ILE A 109 -3.59 8.91 -7.10
C ILE A 109 -4.07 10.32 -6.76
N ILE A 110 -4.56 10.53 -5.54
CA ILE A 110 -5.01 11.86 -5.10
C ILE A 110 -3.85 12.87 -5.14
N LYS A 111 -2.66 12.49 -4.62
CA LYS A 111 -1.48 13.36 -4.61
C LYS A 111 -1.11 13.77 -6.04
N SER A 112 -1.01 12.82 -6.96
CA SER A 112 -0.69 13.10 -8.37
C SER A 112 -1.75 13.96 -9.07
N VAL A 113 -3.04 13.80 -8.74
CA VAL A 113 -4.08 14.68 -9.28
C VAL A 113 -3.97 16.09 -8.71
N ASN A 114 -3.73 16.24 -7.40
CA ASN A 114 -3.50 17.54 -6.79
C ASN A 114 -2.28 18.25 -7.38
N GLU A 115 -1.20 17.51 -7.63
CA GLU A 115 0.00 18.02 -8.31
C GLU A 115 -0.34 18.54 -9.70
N ALA A 116 -1.10 17.79 -10.50
CA ALA A 116 -1.55 18.22 -11.83
C ALA A 116 -2.46 19.46 -11.79
N ILE A 117 -3.28 19.61 -10.74
CA ILE A 117 -4.05 20.84 -10.49
C ILE A 117 -3.11 22.01 -10.20
N ASP A 118 -2.14 21.80 -9.30
CA ASP A 118 -1.21 22.84 -8.86
C ASP A 118 -0.27 23.30 -9.98
N SER A 119 0.12 22.39 -10.89
CA SER A 119 0.91 22.70 -12.09
C SER A 119 0.08 23.16 -13.29
N GLY A 120 -1.25 23.14 -13.21
CA GLY A 120 -2.14 23.52 -14.32
C GLY A 120 -2.11 22.53 -15.51
N THR A 121 -1.71 21.28 -15.29
CA THR A 121 -1.60 20.23 -16.33
C THR A 121 -2.75 19.22 -16.28
N THR A 122 -3.92 19.63 -15.77
CA THR A 122 -5.09 18.74 -15.64
C THR A 122 -5.61 18.21 -16.97
N GLU A 123 -5.36 18.91 -18.08
CA GLU A 123 -5.75 18.48 -19.43
C GLU A 123 -4.95 17.28 -19.92
N GLU A 124 -3.77 17.02 -19.34
CA GLU A 124 -2.91 15.87 -19.67
C GLU A 124 -3.33 14.59 -18.91
N LEU A 125 -4.26 14.69 -17.96
CA LEU A 125 -4.70 13.55 -17.16
C LEU A 125 -5.55 12.60 -17.99
N ASP A 126 -5.10 11.35 -18.12
CA ASP A 126 -5.93 10.24 -18.59
C ASP A 126 -6.97 9.88 -17.52
N ILE A 127 -8.13 10.53 -17.56
CA ILE A 127 -9.24 10.31 -16.61
C ILE A 127 -9.70 8.84 -16.62
N ASN A 128 -9.70 8.19 -17.78
CA ASN A 128 -10.06 6.77 -17.88
C ASN A 128 -9.02 5.88 -17.19
N GLY A 129 -7.74 6.17 -17.39
CA GLY A 129 -6.63 5.53 -16.70
C GLY A 129 -6.71 5.71 -15.18
N LEU A 130 -6.98 6.93 -14.72
CA LEU A 130 -7.18 7.24 -13.29
C LEU A 130 -8.36 6.47 -12.71
N MET A 131 -9.50 6.44 -13.41
CA MET A 131 -10.69 5.71 -12.95
C MET A 131 -10.40 4.21 -12.79
N ARG A 132 -9.70 3.58 -13.75
CA ARG A 132 -9.28 2.18 -13.63
C ARG A 132 -8.37 1.94 -12.43
N LYS A 133 -7.41 2.85 -12.17
CA LYS A 133 -6.53 2.76 -11.01
C LYS A 133 -7.31 2.89 -9.70
N VAL A 134 -8.23 3.85 -9.60
CA VAL A 134 -9.10 4.02 -8.42
C VAL A 134 -9.99 2.80 -8.21
N HIS A 135 -10.58 2.25 -9.28
CA HIS A 135 -11.39 1.04 -9.21
C HIS A 135 -10.57 -0.16 -8.70
N PHE A 136 -9.34 -0.32 -9.18
CA PHE A 136 -8.42 -1.35 -8.70
C PHE A 136 -8.09 -1.17 -7.20
N SER A 137 -7.78 0.06 -6.76
CA SER A 137 -7.56 0.38 -5.36
C SER A 137 -8.77 0.05 -4.47
N ILE A 138 -9.99 0.35 -4.93
CA ILE A 138 -11.23 0.01 -4.22
C ILE A 138 -11.38 -1.52 -4.09
N GLY A 139 -11.03 -2.27 -5.14
CA GLY A 139 -11.03 -3.73 -5.14
C GLY A 139 -10.15 -4.27 -4.01
N LEU A 140 -8.90 -3.80 -3.94
CA LEU A 140 -7.94 -4.20 -2.91
C LEU A 140 -8.34 -3.80 -1.48
N MET A 141 -9.05 -2.69 -1.31
CA MET A 141 -9.54 -2.26 0.02
C MET A 141 -10.83 -3.00 0.47
N THR A 142 -11.27 -4.02 -0.25
CA THR A 142 -12.54 -4.70 0.07
C THR A 142 -12.39 -5.64 1.24
N LYS A 143 -13.31 -5.51 2.21
CA LYS A 143 -13.40 -6.42 3.35
C LYS A 143 -14.15 -7.69 2.95
N ASP A 144 -13.45 -8.62 2.32
CA ASP A 144 -14.03 -9.88 1.83
C ASP A 144 -13.62 -11.09 2.69
N SER A 145 -14.01 -12.28 2.24
CA SER A 145 -13.64 -13.55 2.88
C SER A 145 -12.14 -13.80 2.89
N ALA A 146 -11.36 -13.15 2.02
CA ALA A 146 -9.92 -13.32 1.92
C ALA A 146 -9.22 -12.81 3.18
N LEU A 147 -9.62 -11.64 3.71
CA LEU A 147 -9.15 -11.14 5.01
C LEU A 147 -9.53 -12.03 6.19
N SER A 148 -10.59 -12.84 6.05
CA SER A 148 -10.94 -13.81 7.08
C SER A 148 -9.97 -14.98 7.15
N HIS A 149 -9.15 -15.22 6.11
CA HIS A 149 -8.10 -16.24 6.15
C HIS A 149 -6.98 -15.82 7.09
N ASP A 150 -6.44 -14.60 6.95
CA ASP A 150 -5.40 -14.07 7.85
C ASP A 150 -5.82 -14.19 9.34
N ILE A 151 -7.08 -13.83 9.63
CA ILE A 151 -7.65 -13.92 10.98
C ILE A 151 -7.74 -15.38 11.46
N LYS A 152 -8.28 -16.28 10.64
CA LYS A 152 -8.48 -17.68 11.01
C LYS A 152 -7.15 -18.42 11.21
N ASP A 153 -6.16 -18.13 10.36
CA ASP A 153 -4.84 -18.73 10.46
C ASP A 153 -4.16 -18.29 11.75
N TYR A 154 -4.27 -17.00 12.10
CA TYR A 154 -3.77 -16.49 13.38
C TYR A 154 -4.48 -17.12 14.59
N GLU A 155 -5.81 -17.19 14.59
CA GLU A 155 -6.59 -17.77 15.70
C GLU A 155 -6.34 -19.27 15.87
N LYS A 156 -6.01 -19.99 14.80
CA LYS A 156 -5.65 -21.40 14.86
C LYS A 156 -4.36 -21.62 15.67
N GLU A 157 -3.43 -20.69 15.60
CA GLU A 157 -2.14 -20.74 16.28
C GLU A 157 -2.20 -20.15 17.70
N HIS A 158 -2.95 -19.06 17.89
CA HIS A 158 -2.92 -18.25 19.11
C HIS A 158 -4.19 -18.39 19.97
N GLY A 159 -5.20 -19.13 19.48
CA GLY A 159 -6.48 -19.30 20.15
C GLY A 159 -7.56 -18.37 19.62
N ARG A 160 -8.82 -18.80 19.77
CA ARG A 160 -9.99 -18.05 19.30
C ARG A 160 -10.10 -16.71 20.02
N GLY A 161 -10.31 -15.63 19.27
CA GLY A 161 -10.42 -14.28 19.79
C GLY A 161 -9.08 -13.54 19.92
N ALA A 162 -7.94 -14.21 19.70
CA ALA A 162 -6.62 -13.57 19.78
C ALA A 162 -6.40 -12.49 18.71
N ALA A 163 -7.16 -12.52 17.61
CA ALA A 163 -7.09 -11.53 16.54
C ALA A 163 -7.84 -10.21 16.83
N VAL A 164 -8.36 -10.03 18.05
CA VAL A 164 -9.13 -8.84 18.41
C VAL A 164 -8.25 -7.87 19.21
N MET A 165 -8.22 -6.62 18.76
CA MET A 165 -7.61 -5.49 19.46
C MET A 165 -8.71 -4.46 19.77
N ALA A 166 -8.67 -3.85 20.95
CA ALA A 166 -9.58 -2.77 21.30
C ALA A 166 -9.16 -1.49 20.57
N GLU A 167 -10.13 -0.70 20.10
CA GLU A 167 -9.84 0.53 19.34
C GLU A 167 -8.97 1.53 20.13
N GLU A 168 -9.15 1.57 21.45
CA GLU A 168 -8.36 2.41 22.37
C GLU A 168 -6.87 2.02 22.45
N ASP A 169 -6.53 0.77 22.11
CA ASP A 169 -5.14 0.28 22.10
C ASP A 169 -4.44 0.50 20.75
N VAL A 170 -5.20 0.80 19.69
CA VAL A 170 -4.67 0.85 18.31
C VAL A 170 -3.62 1.94 18.15
N ASP A 171 -3.85 3.13 18.70
CA ASP A 171 -2.90 4.25 18.61
C ASP A 171 -1.60 3.94 19.36
N THR A 172 -1.69 3.28 20.52
CA THR A 172 -0.54 2.81 21.29
C THR A 172 0.26 1.78 20.48
N ALA A 173 -0.41 0.78 19.91
CA ALA A 173 0.24 -0.27 19.14
C ALA A 173 0.87 0.27 17.84
N ILE A 174 0.28 1.27 17.19
CA ILE A 174 0.92 2.00 16.09
C ILE A 174 2.21 2.68 16.57
N ALA A 175 2.14 3.42 17.69
CA ALA A 175 3.29 4.17 18.21
C ALA A 175 4.46 3.26 18.61
N GLU A 176 4.17 2.03 19.06
CA GLU A 176 5.19 1.03 19.41
C GLU A 176 5.94 0.47 18.20
N VAL A 177 5.24 0.24 17.07
CA VAL A 177 5.82 -0.41 15.88
C VAL A 177 6.37 0.61 14.87
N LEU A 178 5.86 1.85 14.89
CA LEU A 178 6.24 2.88 13.92
C LEU A 178 7.75 3.20 13.90
N PRO A 179 8.49 3.23 15.03
CA PRO A 179 9.95 3.45 15.02
C PRO A 179 10.70 2.36 14.24
N GLU A 180 10.34 1.09 14.44
CA GLU A 180 10.94 -0.05 13.73
C GLU A 180 10.64 0.03 12.22
N ILE A 181 9.41 0.39 11.85
CA ILE A 181 9.05 0.62 10.43
C ILE A 181 9.86 1.77 9.83
N ASN A 182 10.06 2.86 10.58
CA ASN A 182 10.82 4.02 10.10
C ASN A 182 12.30 3.68 9.86
N GLU A 183 12.89 2.82 10.69
CA GLU A 183 14.25 2.33 10.49
C GLU A 183 14.38 1.62 9.13
N TYR A 184 13.45 0.72 8.80
CA TYR A 184 13.43 0.05 7.49
C TYR A 184 13.22 1.03 6.32
N GLU A 185 12.31 2.01 6.45
CA GLU A 185 12.10 3.01 5.40
C GLU A 185 13.26 4.00 5.26
N GLU A 186 14.02 4.25 6.33
CA GLU A 186 15.27 5.01 6.26
C GLU A 186 16.34 4.26 5.51
N ASP A 187 16.54 2.98 5.83
CA ASP A 187 17.43 2.10 5.08
C ASP A 187 17.06 2.07 3.59
N ASP A 188 15.76 1.95 3.28
CA ASP A 188 15.22 1.99 1.91
C ASP A 188 15.49 3.33 1.18
N ARG A 189 15.46 4.47 1.87
CA ARG A 189 15.78 5.78 1.24
C ARG A 189 17.23 5.86 0.78
N TYR A 190 18.08 4.99 1.31
CA TYR A 190 19.47 4.80 0.91
C TYR A 190 19.70 3.50 0.12
N GLU A 191 18.64 2.76 -0.27
CA GLU A 191 18.68 1.66 -1.26
C GLU A 191 18.61 2.13 -2.72
#